data_AF-R9KG73-F1
#
_entry.id   AF-R9KG73-F1
#
_cell.length_a   1.000
_cell.length_b   1.000
_cell.length_c   1.000
_cell.angle_alpha   90.00
_cell.angle_beta   90.00
_cell.angle_gamma   90.00
#
_symmetry.space_group_name_H-M   'P 1'
#
loop_
_entity.id
_entity.type
_entity.pdbx_description
1 polymer ?
#
loop_
_entity_poly.entity_id
_entity_poly.type
_entity_poly.pdbx_seq_one_letter_code
_entity_poly.pdbx_strand_id
1 'polypeptide(L)'
;MDTKFQKKHESDMTKKEKRALEREKLASMNGKEKAEYILAYYKLHIAAIFGCILLVAGIAMWIDGFQNETMLYVAVINGRELDAGVMEEFREFREDGERRHLYVLDNSAVSSSQSGSDELDYASQMKIATMVGANTADVFICPESMYQEYSKEKNFLSSMEGLLGQEFISSHKEVFEKDAVRVEHSEMLEQYGYQGTEPAYLIVFQYSGHQEVAADFIRFLLSDVDG
;
A
#
# COMPACT_ATOMS: atom_id res chain seq x y z
N MET A 1 44.85 47.42 32.83
CA MET A 1 43.64 48.27 32.70
C MET A 1 43.86 49.06 31.42
N ASP A 2 43.47 48.46 30.29
CA ASP A 2 43.70 49.03 28.95
C ASP A 2 42.36 49.46 28.35
N THR A 3 42.16 50.77 28.41
CA THR A 3 40.88 51.46 28.23
C THR A 3 40.70 51.87 26.76
N LYS A 4 40.84 50.96 25.79
CA LYS A 4 40.77 51.36 24.36
C LYS A 4 39.37 51.33 23.74
N PHE A 5 38.38 50.74 24.41
CA PHE A 5 37.01 50.63 23.88
C PHE A 5 35.90 51.03 24.85
N GLN A 6 36.22 51.50 26.06
CA GLN A 6 35.22 51.76 27.11
C GLN A 6 34.32 52.99 26.88
N LYS A 7 34.40 53.66 25.72
CA LYS A 7 33.67 54.90 25.43
C LYS A 7 33.09 55.00 24.03
N LYS A 8 32.95 53.89 23.31
CA LYS A 8 32.27 53.90 22.01
C LYS A 8 30.90 53.25 22.18
N HIS A 9 29.84 54.06 22.06
CA HIS A 9 28.46 53.56 22.13
C HIS A 9 28.24 52.56 20.98
N GLU A 10 27.37 51.58 21.19
CA GLU A 10 27.04 50.55 20.20
C GLU A 10 26.64 51.13 18.82
N SER A 11 26.21 52.38 18.77
CA SER A 11 25.90 53.12 17.53
C SER A 11 27.12 53.41 16.65
N ASP A 12 28.31 53.56 17.23
CA ASP A 12 29.53 54.00 16.51
C ASP A 12 30.41 52.82 16.05
N MET A 13 30.05 51.60 16.44
CA MET A 13 30.83 50.40 16.16
C MET A 13 30.56 49.90 14.74
N THR A 14 31.65 49.66 13.99
CA THR A 14 31.54 49.08 12.65
C THR A 14 31.05 47.64 12.73
N LYS A 15 30.41 47.12 11.66
CA LYS A 15 29.88 45.73 11.62
C LYS A 15 30.94 44.66 11.98
N LYS A 16 32.22 44.92 11.69
CA LYS A 16 33.34 44.03 12.05
C LYS A 16 33.64 44.05 13.54
N GLU A 17 33.61 45.22 14.17
CA GLU A 17 33.86 45.37 15.61
C GLU A 17 32.71 44.79 16.45
N LYS A 18 31.45 44.92 16.00
CA LYS A 18 30.30 44.27 16.65
C LYS A 18 30.41 42.75 16.66
N ARG A 19 30.80 42.15 15.52
CA ARG A 19 31.04 40.71 15.40
C ARG A 19 32.23 40.22 16.24
N ALA A 20 33.28 41.04 16.39
CA ALA A 20 34.44 40.71 17.22
C ALA A 20 34.07 40.71 18.71
N LEU A 21 33.31 41.71 19.16
CA LEU A 21 32.82 41.82 20.54
C LEU A 21 31.86 40.69 20.90
N GLU A 22 30.95 40.32 19.98
CA GLU A 22 30.05 39.17 20.16
C GLU A 22 30.83 37.85 20.23
N ARG A 23 31.89 37.68 19.43
CA ARG A 23 32.76 36.50 19.48
C ARG A 23 33.54 36.41 20.79
N GLU A 24 34.13 37.49 21.26
CA GLU A 24 34.84 37.51 22.56
C GLU A 24 33.89 37.21 23.72
N LYS A 25 32.69 37.81 23.70
CA LYS A 25 31.65 37.57 24.71
C LYS A 25 31.16 36.12 24.73
N LEU A 26 31.01 35.49 23.56
CA LEU A 26 30.65 34.07 23.44
C LEU A 26 31.81 33.11 23.79
N ALA A 27 33.05 33.58 23.73
CA ALA A 27 34.25 32.81 24.11
C ALA A 27 34.54 32.86 25.61
N SER A 28 34.11 33.92 26.31
CA SER A 28 34.33 34.12 27.75
C SER A 28 33.24 33.52 28.66
N MET A 29 32.19 32.93 28.10
CA MET A 29 31.06 32.36 28.87
C MET A 29 31.30 30.90 29.28
N ASN A 30 30.85 30.53 30.48
CA ASN A 30 30.85 29.13 30.91
C ASN A 30 29.78 28.33 30.14
N GLY A 31 29.99 27.04 29.87
CA GLY A 31 29.16 26.26 28.92
C GLY A 31 27.65 26.28 29.21
N LYS A 32 27.25 26.40 30.49
CA LYS A 32 25.85 26.54 30.91
C LYS A 32 25.24 27.90 30.54
N GLU A 33 25.93 29.00 30.83
CA GLU A 33 25.48 30.36 30.51
C GLU A 33 25.36 30.57 28.99
N LYS A 34 26.27 29.95 28.23
CA LYS A 34 26.23 29.96 26.76
C LYS A 34 25.01 29.23 26.21
N ALA A 35 24.63 28.10 26.80
CA ALA A 35 23.43 27.35 26.41
C ALA A 35 22.15 28.13 26.75
N GLU A 36 22.07 28.76 27.93
CA GLU A 36 20.94 29.62 28.31
C GLU A 36 20.81 30.83 27.38
N TYR A 37 21.93 31.48 27.02
CA TYR A 37 21.92 32.59 26.07
C TYR A 37 21.45 32.16 24.67
N ILE A 38 21.93 31.02 24.17
CA ILE A 38 21.52 30.48 22.88
C ILE A 38 20.03 30.16 22.88
N LEU A 39 19.53 29.53 23.94
CA LEU A 39 18.11 29.23 24.07
C LEU A 39 17.27 30.50 24.19
N ALA A 40 17.67 31.50 24.97
CA ALA A 40 16.91 32.74 25.14
C ALA A 40 16.83 33.57 23.85
N TYR A 41 17.93 33.66 23.09
CA TYR A 41 18.02 34.50 21.90
C TYR A 41 17.59 33.78 20.61
N TYR A 42 17.89 32.48 20.49
CA TYR A 42 17.63 31.70 19.28
C TYR A 42 16.44 30.73 19.41
N LYS A 43 15.63 30.78 20.47
CA LYS A 43 14.48 29.87 20.67
C LYS A 43 13.61 29.71 19.41
N LEU A 44 13.23 30.84 18.81
CA LEU A 44 12.39 30.87 17.61
C LEU A 44 13.13 30.34 16.38
N HIS A 45 14.43 30.64 16.24
CA HIS A 45 15.25 30.13 15.14
C HIS A 45 15.47 28.62 15.25
N ILE A 46 15.72 28.09 16.45
CA ILE A 46 15.85 26.66 16.71
C ILE A 46 14.53 25.95 16.43
N ALA A 47 13.40 26.50 16.91
CA ALA A 47 12.08 25.96 16.63
C ALA A 47 11.75 25.98 15.13
N ALA A 48 12.12 27.05 14.41
CA ALA A 48 11.95 27.13 12.97
C ALA A 48 12.79 26.09 12.22
N ILE A 49 14.07 25.91 12.59
CA ILE A 49 14.95 24.89 12.01
C ILE A 49 14.37 23.49 12.26
N PHE A 50 13.94 23.20 13.49
CA PHE A 50 13.33 21.93 13.83
C PHE A 50 12.03 21.69 13.05
N GLY A 51 11.19 22.72 12.92
CA GLY A 51 9.99 22.67 12.09
C GLY A 51 10.29 22.40 10.62
N CYS A 52 11.33 23.03 10.06
CA CYS A 52 11.78 22.74 8.69
C CYS A 52 12.26 21.28 8.54
N ILE A 53 13.01 20.76 9.51
CA ILE A 53 13.47 19.35 9.48
C ILE A 53 12.28 18.40 9.49
N LEU A 54 11.30 18.62 10.39
CA LEU A 54 10.09 17.81 10.45
C LEU A 54 9.27 17.89 9.16
N LEU A 55 9.18 19.08 8.57
CA LEU A 55 8.48 19.28 7.29
C LEU A 55 9.17 18.50 6.17
N VAL A 56 10.49 18.61 6.05
CA VAL A 56 11.27 17.87 5.03
C VAL A 56 11.15 16.35 5.25
N ALA A 57 11.24 15.89 6.51
CA ALA A 57 11.06 14.48 6.84
C ALA A 57 9.65 13.99 6.50
N GLY A 58 8.62 14.77 6.80
CA GLY A 58 7.23 14.45 6.46
C GLY A 58 6.99 14.40 4.95
N ILE A 59 7.54 15.34 4.19
CA ILE A 59 7.49 15.30 2.72
C ILE A 59 8.24 14.08 2.18
N ALA A 60 9.42 13.77 2.71
CA ALA A 60 10.19 12.60 2.29
C ALA A 60 9.41 11.31 2.53
N MET A 61 8.83 11.13 3.72
CA MET A 61 7.97 9.98 4.04
C MET A 61 6.73 9.92 3.13
N TRP A 62 6.12 11.07 2.82
CA TRP A 62 4.96 11.14 1.94
C TRP A 62 5.31 10.75 0.49
N ILE A 63 6.45 11.22 -0.04
CA ILE A 63 6.95 10.85 -1.36
C ILE A 63 7.37 9.38 -1.40
N ASP A 64 7.96 8.85 -0.33
CA ASP A 64 8.34 7.45 -0.22
C ASP A 64 7.13 6.52 -0.38
N GLY A 65 6.00 6.88 0.24
CA GLY A 65 4.74 6.14 0.11
C GLY A 65 4.14 6.11 -1.31
N PHE A 66 4.43 7.11 -2.16
CA PHE A 66 3.96 7.13 -3.56
C PHE A 66 4.74 6.19 -4.48
N GLN A 67 5.88 5.67 -4.04
CA GLN A 67 6.69 4.76 -4.86
C GLN A 67 6.22 3.31 -4.77
N ASN A 68 5.23 3.02 -3.94
CA ASN A 68 4.63 1.69 -3.88
C ASN A 68 3.83 1.42 -5.16
N GLU A 69 4.08 0.26 -5.75
CA GLU A 69 3.42 -0.21 -6.97
C GLU A 69 2.57 -1.42 -6.62
N THR A 70 1.26 -1.33 -6.84
CA THR A 70 0.35 -2.46 -6.62
C THR A 70 0.48 -3.44 -7.77
N MET A 71 1.10 -4.59 -7.51
CA MET A 71 1.32 -5.65 -8.50
C MET A 71 0.11 -6.57 -8.67
N LEU A 72 -0.67 -6.72 -7.60
CA LEU A 72 -1.91 -7.49 -7.65
C LEU A 72 -2.89 -6.98 -6.60
N TYR A 73 -4.11 -6.68 -7.03
CA TYR A 73 -5.25 -6.42 -6.15
C TYR A 73 -6.29 -7.53 -6.31
N VAL A 74 -6.44 -8.35 -5.27
CA VAL A 74 -7.42 -9.44 -5.19
C VAL A 74 -8.55 -9.01 -4.27
N ALA A 75 -9.78 -8.93 -4.80
CA ALA A 75 -10.97 -8.79 -3.97
C ALA A 75 -11.67 -10.14 -3.78
N VAL A 76 -11.90 -10.54 -2.55
CA VAL A 76 -12.59 -11.79 -2.21
C VAL A 76 -13.95 -11.46 -1.65
N ILE A 77 -14.96 -11.64 -2.49
CA ILE A 77 -16.34 -11.35 -2.14
C ILE A 77 -16.87 -12.47 -1.25
N ASN A 78 -17.47 -12.11 -0.12
CA ASN A 78 -17.87 -13.05 0.95
C ASN A 78 -16.68 -13.79 1.60
N GLY A 79 -15.46 -13.27 1.53
CA GLY A 79 -14.25 -13.94 2.01
C GLY A 79 -13.73 -13.50 3.38
N ARG A 80 -14.58 -12.98 4.28
CA ARG A 80 -14.17 -12.22 5.49
C ARG A 80 -13.17 -12.93 6.41
N GLU A 81 -13.10 -14.25 6.32
CA GLU A 81 -12.25 -15.10 7.16
C GLU A 81 -10.88 -15.41 6.52
N LEU A 82 -10.69 -15.09 5.24
CA LEU A 82 -9.44 -15.33 4.53
C LEU A 82 -8.30 -14.47 5.11
N ASP A 83 -7.25 -15.14 5.57
CA ASP A 83 -6.05 -14.52 6.13
C ASP A 83 -5.23 -13.83 5.03
N ALA A 84 -4.75 -12.62 5.33
CA ALA A 84 -3.89 -11.85 4.43
C ALA A 84 -2.53 -12.51 4.16
N GLY A 85 -2.11 -13.47 4.98
CA GLY A 85 -0.89 -14.26 4.82
C GLY A 85 -0.80 -14.99 3.48
N VAL A 86 -1.94 -15.29 2.83
CA VAL A 86 -1.96 -15.88 1.48
C VAL A 86 -1.27 -14.99 0.44
N MET A 87 -1.29 -13.66 0.62
CA MET A 87 -0.57 -12.73 -0.25
C MET A 87 0.94 -12.71 0.03
N GLU A 88 1.35 -12.99 1.27
CA GLU A 88 2.77 -13.08 1.63
C GLU A 88 3.35 -14.38 1.06
N GLU A 89 2.64 -15.50 1.19
CA GLU A 89 3.02 -16.77 0.56
C GLU A 89 3.07 -16.67 -0.96
N PHE A 90 2.08 -16.00 -1.58
CA PHE A 90 2.09 -15.77 -3.03
C PHE A 90 3.30 -14.92 -3.47
N ARG A 91 3.67 -13.92 -2.67
CA ARG A 91 4.86 -13.11 -2.93
C ARG A 91 6.13 -13.96 -2.86
N GLU A 92 6.22 -14.86 -1.89
CA GLU A 92 7.34 -15.82 -1.78
C GLU A 92 7.38 -16.80 -2.95
N PHE A 93 6.23 -17.32 -3.39
CA PHE A 93 6.08 -18.16 -4.58
C PHE A 93 6.65 -17.48 -5.85
N ARG A 94 6.48 -16.17 -5.98
CA ARG A 94 7.05 -15.39 -7.10
C ARG A 94 8.51 -14.98 -6.91
N GLU A 95 9.11 -15.30 -5.77
CA GLU A 95 10.45 -14.86 -5.37
C GLU A 95 10.63 -13.32 -5.45
N ASP A 96 9.56 -12.57 -5.17
CA ASP A 96 9.55 -11.11 -5.35
C ASP A 96 10.14 -10.35 -4.15
N GLY A 97 11.43 -10.02 -4.27
CA GLY A 97 12.21 -9.28 -3.29
C GLY A 97 12.06 -7.74 -3.32
N GLU A 98 11.29 -7.14 -4.22
CA GLU A 98 11.17 -5.68 -4.31
C GLU A 98 10.25 -5.14 -3.22
N ARG A 99 10.80 -4.34 -2.30
CA ARG A 99 10.07 -3.88 -1.11
C ARG A 99 8.86 -3.00 -1.44
N ARG A 100 8.84 -2.37 -2.62
CA ARG A 100 7.78 -1.45 -3.04
C ARG A 100 6.63 -2.12 -3.79
N HIS A 101 6.75 -3.40 -4.12
CA HIS A 101 5.63 -4.14 -4.70
C HIS A 101 4.60 -4.48 -3.62
N LEU A 102 3.34 -4.13 -3.87
CA LEU A 102 2.21 -4.41 -3.00
C LEU A 102 1.31 -5.49 -3.61
N TYR A 103 0.96 -6.47 -2.79
CA TYR A 103 -0.03 -7.51 -3.06
C TYR A 103 -1.17 -7.29 -2.09
N VAL A 104 -2.33 -6.88 -2.60
CA VAL A 104 -3.46 -6.41 -1.80
C VAL A 104 -4.55 -7.47 -1.80
N LEU A 105 -4.98 -7.87 -0.60
CA LEU A 105 -6.17 -8.68 -0.39
C LEU A 105 -7.28 -7.82 0.22
N ASP A 106 -8.42 -7.72 -0.45
CA ASP A 106 -9.62 -7.09 0.07
C ASP A 106 -10.77 -8.08 0.20
N ASN A 107 -11.00 -8.56 1.41
CA ASN A 107 -12.05 -9.53 1.72
C ASN A 107 -13.27 -8.91 2.43
N SER A 108 -13.37 -7.58 2.42
CA SER A 108 -14.37 -6.86 3.22
C SER A 108 -15.68 -6.60 2.49
N ALA A 109 -15.73 -6.86 1.18
CA ALA A 109 -16.95 -6.75 0.37
C ALA A 109 -17.80 -8.03 0.49
N VAL A 110 -19.11 -7.84 0.64
CA VAL A 110 -20.09 -8.93 0.75
C VAL A 110 -21.09 -8.78 -0.40
N SER A 111 -21.37 -9.89 -1.09
CA SER A 111 -22.47 -9.97 -2.05
C SER A 111 -23.76 -10.24 -1.32
N SER A 112 -24.82 -9.52 -1.69
CA SER A 112 -26.11 -9.46 -1.03
C SER A 112 -26.69 -10.80 -0.56
N SER A 113 -27.27 -10.76 0.64
CA SER A 113 -27.97 -11.81 1.44
C SER A 113 -27.31 -12.27 2.76
N GLN A 114 -26.05 -11.92 3.03
CA GLN A 114 -25.40 -12.32 4.30
C GLN A 114 -25.35 -11.24 5.40
N SER A 115 -25.56 -9.97 5.08
CA SER A 115 -25.32 -8.84 6.01
C SER A 115 -26.52 -8.49 6.91
N GLY A 116 -27.73 -8.95 6.60
CA GLY A 116 -28.95 -8.73 7.39
C GLY A 116 -29.45 -7.28 7.45
N SER A 117 -28.77 -6.31 6.81
CA SER A 117 -29.21 -4.90 6.73
C SER A 117 -28.98 -4.29 5.35
N ASP A 118 -29.98 -3.57 4.85
CA ASP A 118 -29.98 -2.94 3.52
C ASP A 118 -28.84 -1.92 3.33
N GLU A 119 -28.39 -1.26 4.41
CA GLU A 119 -27.34 -0.24 4.37
C GLU A 119 -25.93 -0.86 4.19
N LEU A 120 -25.64 -1.97 4.87
CA LEU A 120 -24.38 -2.71 4.69
C LEU A 120 -24.28 -3.30 3.29
N ASP A 121 -25.43 -3.68 2.72
CA ASP A 121 -25.52 -4.20 1.38
C ASP A 121 -25.23 -3.11 0.33
N TYR A 122 -25.80 -1.92 0.50
CA TYR A 122 -25.52 -0.77 -0.36
C TYR A 122 -24.04 -0.35 -0.32
N ALA A 123 -23.44 -0.30 0.88
CA ALA A 123 -22.02 0.03 1.03
C ALA A 123 -21.12 -0.96 0.29
N SER A 124 -21.42 -2.26 0.37
CA SER A 124 -20.67 -3.31 -0.31
C SER A 124 -20.82 -3.22 -1.83
N GLN A 125 -22.04 -3.00 -2.33
CA GLN A 125 -22.31 -2.80 -3.75
C GLN A 125 -21.58 -1.57 -4.30
N MET A 126 -21.61 -0.45 -3.58
CA MET A 126 -20.90 0.76 -3.98
C MET A 126 -19.38 0.55 -4.00
N LYS A 127 -18.85 -0.21 -3.05
CA LYS A 127 -17.44 -0.58 -3.03
C LYS A 127 -17.06 -1.42 -4.24
N ILE A 128 -17.80 -2.49 -4.53
CA ILE A 128 -17.58 -3.34 -5.72
C ILE A 128 -17.63 -2.50 -7.00
N ALA A 129 -18.68 -1.70 -7.18
CA ALA A 129 -18.83 -0.83 -8.35
C ALA A 129 -17.67 0.18 -8.48
N THR A 130 -17.17 0.71 -7.36
CA THR A 130 -16.01 1.62 -7.37
C THR A 130 -14.73 0.90 -7.74
N MET A 131 -14.48 -0.29 -7.19
CA MET A 131 -13.27 -1.08 -7.49
C MET A 131 -13.14 -1.36 -8.98
N VAL A 132 -14.26 -1.79 -9.58
CA VAL A 132 -14.38 -2.08 -11.01
C VAL A 132 -14.35 -0.81 -11.85
N GLY A 133 -15.17 0.19 -11.51
CA GLY A 133 -15.26 1.44 -12.27
C GLY A 133 -13.99 2.30 -12.26
N ALA A 134 -13.15 2.15 -11.23
CA ALA A 134 -11.84 2.79 -11.13
C ALA A 134 -10.69 1.90 -11.67
N ASN A 135 -11.00 0.69 -12.18
CA ASN A 135 -10.02 -0.30 -12.65
C ASN A 135 -8.95 -0.64 -11.59
N THR A 136 -9.34 -0.70 -10.33
CA THR A 136 -8.38 -0.91 -9.21
C THR A 136 -8.23 -2.37 -8.82
N ALA A 137 -9.24 -3.21 -9.05
CA ALA A 137 -9.16 -4.64 -8.77
C ALA A 137 -8.73 -5.42 -10.01
N ASP A 138 -7.69 -6.23 -9.89
CA ASP A 138 -7.20 -7.10 -10.95
C ASP A 138 -7.96 -8.43 -11.00
N VAL A 139 -8.23 -8.98 -9.83
CA VAL A 139 -8.81 -10.31 -9.64
C VAL A 139 -9.97 -10.23 -8.66
N PHE A 140 -11.09 -10.87 -9.01
CA PHE A 140 -12.14 -11.19 -8.06
C PHE A 140 -12.18 -12.69 -7.80
N ILE A 141 -12.32 -13.07 -6.53
CA ILE A 141 -12.86 -14.37 -6.14
C ILE A 141 -14.29 -14.09 -5.68
N CYS A 142 -15.28 -14.56 -6.45
CA CYS A 142 -16.66 -14.16 -6.29
C CYS A 142 -17.67 -15.31 -6.46
N PRO A 143 -18.90 -15.13 -5.95
CA PRO A 143 -19.97 -16.09 -6.19
C PRO A 143 -20.32 -16.22 -7.68
N GLU A 144 -20.89 -17.37 -8.04
CA GLU A 144 -21.33 -17.66 -9.41
C GLU A 144 -22.20 -16.56 -10.02
N SER A 145 -23.14 -16.00 -9.26
CA SER A 145 -24.05 -14.96 -9.74
C SER A 145 -23.31 -13.74 -10.29
N MET A 146 -22.22 -13.35 -9.63
CA MET A 146 -21.38 -12.22 -10.02
C MET A 146 -20.51 -12.56 -11.23
N TYR A 147 -19.92 -13.75 -11.26
CA TYR A 147 -19.20 -14.24 -12.44
C TYR A 147 -20.09 -14.21 -13.70
N GLN A 148 -21.32 -14.74 -13.59
CA GLN A 148 -22.28 -14.78 -14.68
C GLN A 148 -22.73 -13.38 -15.13
N GLU A 149 -22.69 -12.38 -14.26
CA GLU A 149 -22.96 -10.99 -14.63
C GLU A 149 -21.81 -10.41 -15.46
N TYR A 150 -20.57 -10.54 -14.99
CA TYR A 150 -19.41 -9.98 -15.67
C TYR A 150 -19.03 -10.70 -16.97
N SER A 151 -19.26 -12.01 -17.08
CA SER A 151 -18.99 -12.78 -18.30
C SER A 151 -19.93 -12.41 -19.47
N LYS A 152 -21.09 -11.77 -19.20
CA LYS A 152 -21.98 -11.26 -20.26
C LYS A 152 -21.35 -10.12 -21.05
N GLU A 153 -20.47 -9.34 -20.42
CA GLU A 153 -19.80 -8.22 -21.06
C GLU A 153 -18.60 -8.70 -21.87
N LYS A 154 -18.62 -8.42 -23.18
CA LYS A 154 -17.51 -8.80 -24.06
C LYS A 154 -16.24 -8.04 -23.70
N ASN A 155 -15.13 -8.75 -23.63
CA ASN A 155 -13.79 -8.22 -23.32
C ASN A 155 -13.71 -7.55 -21.94
N PHE A 156 -14.58 -7.96 -21.01
CA PHE A 156 -14.52 -7.48 -19.64
C PHE A 156 -13.63 -8.36 -18.77
N LEU A 157 -13.71 -9.68 -18.98
CA LEU A 157 -12.87 -10.68 -18.35
C LEU A 157 -11.83 -11.22 -19.33
N SER A 158 -10.65 -11.53 -18.80
CA SER A 158 -9.55 -12.13 -19.54
C SER A 158 -9.83 -13.60 -19.84
N SER A 159 -9.44 -14.06 -21.02
CA SER A 159 -9.50 -15.48 -21.39
C SER A 159 -8.46 -16.27 -20.61
N MET A 160 -8.88 -17.35 -19.94
CA MET A 160 -7.96 -18.22 -19.20
C MET A 160 -6.92 -18.86 -20.12
N GLU A 161 -7.31 -19.20 -21.35
CA GLU A 161 -6.39 -19.73 -22.37
C GLU A 161 -5.31 -18.72 -22.75
N GLY A 162 -5.67 -17.43 -22.80
CA GLY A 162 -4.72 -16.35 -23.08
C GLY A 162 -3.74 -16.11 -21.93
N LEU A 163 -4.18 -16.29 -20.68
CA LEU A 163 -3.37 -16.05 -19.49
C LEU A 163 -2.40 -17.21 -19.18
N LEU A 164 -2.88 -18.46 -19.30
CA LEU A 164 -2.18 -19.63 -18.78
C LEU A 164 -1.68 -20.57 -19.87
N GLY A 165 -2.24 -20.48 -21.09
CA GLY A 165 -1.97 -21.40 -22.18
C GLY A 165 -2.77 -22.71 -22.11
N GLN A 166 -2.97 -23.34 -23.27
CA GLN A 166 -3.77 -24.57 -23.38
C GLN A 166 -3.20 -25.76 -22.61
N GLU A 167 -1.87 -25.83 -22.45
CA GLU A 167 -1.20 -26.94 -21.78
C GLU A 167 -1.59 -26.99 -20.30
N PHE A 168 -1.49 -25.86 -19.60
CA PHE A 168 -1.84 -25.75 -18.18
C PHE A 168 -3.34 -25.94 -17.91
N ILE A 169 -4.20 -25.41 -18.78
CA ILE A 169 -5.65 -25.66 -18.70
C ILE A 169 -5.94 -27.13 -18.90
N SER A 170 -5.22 -27.79 -19.80
CA SER A 170 -5.47 -29.20 -20.12
C SER A 170 -5.14 -30.15 -18.97
N SER A 171 -4.22 -29.79 -18.08
CA SER A 171 -3.92 -30.58 -16.88
C SER A 171 -4.94 -30.37 -15.74
N HIS A 172 -5.74 -29.31 -15.80
CA HIS A 172 -6.68 -28.90 -14.74
C HIS A 172 -8.12 -28.68 -15.25
N LYS A 173 -8.52 -29.36 -16.34
CA LYS A 173 -9.75 -29.04 -17.09
C LYS A 173 -11.03 -28.99 -16.26
N GLU A 174 -11.08 -29.66 -15.12
CA GLU A 174 -12.26 -29.76 -14.27
C GLU A 174 -12.61 -28.45 -13.53
N VAL A 175 -11.63 -27.56 -13.36
CA VAL A 175 -11.80 -26.28 -12.66
C VAL A 175 -11.84 -25.07 -13.60
N PHE A 176 -11.51 -25.24 -14.88
CA PHE A 176 -11.42 -24.12 -15.82
C PHE A 176 -12.72 -23.90 -16.58
N GLU A 177 -13.20 -22.66 -16.53
CA GLU A 177 -14.14 -22.10 -17.50
C GLU A 177 -13.36 -21.30 -18.56
N LYS A 178 -14.09 -20.69 -19.51
CA LYS A 178 -13.48 -19.87 -20.57
C LYS A 178 -12.69 -18.67 -20.01
N ASP A 179 -13.25 -18.01 -19.02
CA ASP A 179 -12.83 -16.71 -18.47
C ASP A 179 -12.85 -16.69 -16.92
N ALA A 180 -12.95 -17.88 -16.30
CA ALA A 180 -12.94 -18.06 -14.86
C ALA A 180 -12.26 -19.39 -14.45
N VAL A 181 -11.87 -19.47 -13.19
CA VAL A 181 -11.40 -20.70 -12.53
C VAL A 181 -12.23 -20.95 -11.30
N ARG A 182 -12.72 -22.17 -11.11
CA ARG A 182 -13.41 -22.61 -9.90
C ARG A 182 -12.39 -22.82 -8.78
N VAL A 183 -12.58 -22.14 -7.66
CA VAL A 183 -11.63 -22.10 -6.53
C VAL A 183 -12.26 -22.45 -5.19
N GLU A 184 -13.53 -22.89 -5.17
CA GLU A 184 -14.25 -23.26 -3.94
C GLU A 184 -13.59 -24.40 -3.13
N HIS A 185 -12.74 -25.20 -3.77
CA HIS A 185 -12.01 -26.32 -3.16
C HIS A 185 -10.49 -26.15 -3.31
N SER A 186 -10.01 -24.91 -3.43
CA SER A 186 -8.57 -24.65 -3.44
C SER A 186 -8.00 -24.91 -2.04
N GLU A 187 -7.18 -25.96 -1.92
CA GLU A 187 -6.48 -26.30 -0.67
C GLU A 187 -5.66 -25.11 -0.14
N MET A 188 -5.04 -24.36 -1.05
CA MET A 188 -4.32 -23.14 -0.73
C MET A 188 -5.24 -22.09 -0.08
N LEU A 189 -6.42 -21.82 -0.63
CA LEU A 189 -7.34 -20.86 0.00
C LEU A 189 -7.89 -21.38 1.34
N GLU A 190 -8.19 -22.67 1.43
CA GLU A 190 -8.69 -23.30 2.66
C GLU A 190 -7.65 -23.23 3.80
N GLN A 191 -6.36 -23.42 3.50
CA GLN A 191 -5.26 -23.28 4.46
C GLN A 191 -5.23 -21.90 5.13
N TYR A 192 -5.59 -20.86 4.40
CA TYR A 192 -5.66 -19.48 4.91
C TYR A 192 -7.07 -19.10 5.38
N GLY A 193 -7.97 -20.07 5.60
CA GLY A 193 -9.26 -19.83 6.25
C GLY A 193 -10.42 -19.47 5.31
N TYR A 194 -10.29 -19.69 4.00
CA TYR A 194 -11.43 -19.60 3.11
C TYR A 194 -12.46 -20.71 3.43
N GLN A 195 -13.71 -20.33 3.71
CA GLN A 195 -14.80 -21.25 4.03
C GLN A 195 -15.98 -21.12 3.06
N GLY A 196 -15.69 -21.04 1.76
CA GLY A 196 -16.73 -20.97 0.74
C GLY A 196 -17.59 -22.24 0.72
N THR A 197 -18.84 -22.15 1.16
CA THR A 197 -19.82 -23.26 1.05
C THR A 197 -20.56 -23.26 -0.29
N GLU A 198 -20.41 -22.19 -1.06
CA GLU A 198 -21.02 -21.97 -2.37
C GLU A 198 -19.94 -21.99 -3.46
N PRO A 199 -20.29 -22.29 -4.73
CA PRO A 199 -19.35 -22.20 -5.84
C PRO A 199 -18.69 -20.82 -5.92
N ALA A 200 -17.36 -20.82 -6.06
CA ALA A 200 -16.54 -19.62 -6.05
C ALA A 200 -15.68 -19.57 -7.31
N TYR A 201 -15.73 -18.45 -8.01
CA TYR A 201 -15.05 -18.26 -9.28
C TYR A 201 -13.99 -17.17 -9.13
N LEU A 202 -12.76 -17.49 -9.52
CA LEU A 202 -11.69 -16.54 -9.74
C LEU A 202 -11.79 -16.02 -11.17
N ILE A 203 -11.98 -14.71 -11.30
CA ILE A 203 -12.01 -13.99 -12.57
C ILE A 203 -10.91 -12.93 -12.60
N VAL A 204 -10.32 -12.73 -13.78
CA VAL A 204 -9.29 -11.71 -14.01
C VAL A 204 -9.85 -10.65 -14.95
N PHE A 205 -9.82 -9.39 -14.53
CA PHE A 205 -10.32 -8.30 -15.37
C PHE A 205 -9.39 -8.02 -16.54
N GLN A 206 -9.96 -7.77 -17.72
CA GLN A 206 -9.20 -7.50 -18.94
C GLN A 206 -8.39 -6.19 -18.84
N TYR A 207 -8.84 -5.24 -18.02
CA TYR A 207 -8.14 -3.97 -17.79
C TYR A 207 -6.94 -4.07 -16.83
N SER A 208 -6.72 -5.22 -16.19
CA SER A 208 -5.61 -5.39 -15.25
C SER A 208 -4.27 -5.07 -15.94
N GLY A 209 -3.46 -4.24 -15.29
CA GLY A 209 -2.15 -3.84 -15.80
C GLY A 209 -1.07 -4.93 -15.66
N HIS A 210 -1.35 -5.96 -14.86
CA HIS A 210 -0.41 -7.01 -14.44
C HIS A 210 -1.02 -8.40 -14.65
N GLN A 211 -1.48 -8.68 -15.88
CA GLN A 211 -2.12 -9.95 -16.21
C GLN A 211 -1.22 -11.17 -15.97
N GLU A 212 0.09 -11.00 -16.13
CA GLU A 212 1.10 -12.02 -15.82
C GLU A 212 1.13 -12.35 -14.32
N VAL A 213 0.96 -11.35 -13.45
CA VAL A 213 0.93 -11.55 -12.00
C VAL A 213 -0.38 -12.23 -11.59
N ALA A 214 -1.50 -11.86 -12.21
CA ALA A 214 -2.77 -12.55 -12.01
C ALA A 214 -2.71 -14.01 -12.49
N ALA A 215 -2.04 -14.29 -13.60
CA ALA A 215 -1.81 -15.66 -14.08
C ALA A 215 -0.96 -16.48 -13.10
N ASP A 216 0.11 -15.90 -12.55
CA ASP A 216 0.93 -16.54 -11.52
C ASP A 216 0.12 -16.81 -10.25
N PHE A 217 -0.80 -15.91 -9.87
CA PHE A 217 -1.69 -16.12 -8.73
C PHE A 217 -2.61 -17.32 -8.94
N ILE A 218 -3.15 -17.51 -10.15
CA ILE A 218 -3.93 -18.71 -10.47
C ILE A 218 -3.07 -19.98 -10.34
N ARG A 219 -1.81 -19.94 -10.82
CA ARG A 219 -0.89 -21.08 -10.69
C ARG A 219 -0.62 -21.42 -9.23
N PHE A 220 -0.42 -20.39 -8.40
CA PHE A 220 -0.21 -20.52 -6.96
C PHE A 220 -1.43 -21.12 -6.23
N LEU A 221 -2.65 -20.70 -6.58
CA LEU A 221 -3.85 -21.28 -5.95
C LEU A 221 -4.16 -22.71 -6.36
N LEU A 222 -3.61 -23.16 -7.50
CA LEU A 222 -3.77 -24.50 -8.04
C LEU A 222 -2.55 -25.40 -7.83
N SER A 223 -1.46 -24.89 -7.24
CA SER A 223 -0.34 -25.73 -6.84
C SER A 223 -0.70 -26.55 -5.61
N ASP A 224 -0.25 -27.80 -5.58
CA ASP A 224 -0.36 -28.64 -4.39
C ASP A 224 0.34 -27.93 -3.21
N VAL A 225 -0.30 -27.94 -2.04
CA VAL A 225 0.34 -27.46 -0.80
C VAL A 225 1.42 -28.48 -0.46
N ASP A 226 2.70 -28.12 -0.61
CA ASP A 226 3.81 -28.94 -0.14
C ASP A 226 3.68 -29.10 1.39
N GLY A 227 3.28 -30.29 1.84
CA GLY A 227 3.08 -30.66 3.25
C GLY A 227 4.36 -30.93 4.04
#